data_AF-A0A915DT77-F1
#
_entry.id   AF-A0A915DT77-F1
#
_cell.length_a   1.000
_cell.length_b   1.000
_cell.length_c   1.000
_cell.angle_alpha   90.00
_cell.angle_beta   90.00
_cell.angle_gamma   90.00
#
_symmetry.space_group_name_H-M   'P 1'
#
loop_
_entity.id
_entity.type
_entity.pdbx_description
1 polymer ?
#
loop_
_entity_poly.entity_id
_entity_poly.type
_entity_poly.pdbx_seq_one_letter_code
_entity_poly.pdbx_strand_id
1 'polypeptide(L)'
;MPTGGCEGFRKVAQRLAVDFSLLRRWVSSFQKHGQFSLRKPGQRYSATYKRLVLEYMHKHQLSLRQTAAHFGLGQSSQIGIWARQYYSGSPASPAPKRRKPAAMSKKPYPIKPTTSDDTDKSRDQLLAELEWLRMENAYLKKLEELKKQERRQPKKP
;
A
#
# COMPACT_ATOMS: atom_id res chain seq x y z
N MET A 1 37.73 -42.51 3.55
CA MET A 1 37.91 -41.07 3.30
C MET A 1 37.03 -40.66 2.13
N PRO A 2 35.91 -39.95 2.32
CA PRO A 2 35.09 -39.48 1.20
C PRO A 2 35.51 -38.05 0.83
N THR A 3 36.01 -37.92 -0.39
CA THR A 3 36.32 -36.65 -1.06
C THR A 3 35.07 -36.06 -1.70
N GLY A 4 34.90 -34.74 -1.56
CA GLY A 4 34.38 -33.93 -2.68
C GLY A 4 32.92 -33.51 -2.58
N GLY A 5 32.75 -32.18 -2.55
CA GLY A 5 31.53 -31.55 -3.01
C GLY A 5 31.04 -30.49 -2.04
N CYS A 6 31.55 -29.28 -2.19
CA CYS A 6 30.93 -28.07 -1.66
C CYS A 6 29.51 -27.98 -2.22
N GLU A 7 28.52 -28.59 -1.55
CA GLU A 7 27.12 -28.48 -1.93
C GLU A 7 26.70 -27.03 -1.64
N GLY A 8 26.94 -26.16 -2.62
CA GLY A 8 26.56 -24.77 -2.53
C GLY A 8 25.06 -24.66 -2.28
N PHE A 9 24.65 -23.63 -1.54
CA PHE A 9 23.27 -23.41 -1.12
C PHE A 9 22.23 -23.56 -2.26
N ARG A 10 22.61 -23.42 -3.54
CA ARG A 10 21.74 -23.66 -4.71
C ARG A 10 21.32 -25.13 -4.88
N LYS A 11 22.24 -26.09 -4.70
CA LYS A 11 21.92 -27.52 -4.83
C LYS A 11 21.00 -27.98 -3.71
N VAL A 12 21.27 -27.52 -2.49
CA VAL A 12 20.43 -27.80 -1.31
C VAL A 12 19.03 -27.20 -1.48
N ALA A 13 18.95 -25.95 -1.97
CA ALA A 13 17.69 -25.28 -2.29
C ALA A 13 16.86 -26.04 -3.34
N GLN A 14 17.49 -26.51 -4.42
CA GLN A 14 16.82 -27.33 -5.45
C GLN A 14 16.28 -28.65 -4.90
N ARG A 15 17.06 -29.39 -4.10
CA ARG A 15 16.60 -30.67 -3.51
C ARG A 15 15.41 -30.49 -2.57
N LEU A 16 15.40 -29.38 -1.83
CA LEU A 16 14.33 -29.05 -0.88
C LEU A 16 13.15 -28.33 -1.53
N ALA A 17 13.21 -28.03 -2.83
CA ALA A 17 12.24 -27.19 -3.55
C ALA A 17 11.98 -25.84 -2.85
N VAL A 18 13.01 -25.26 -2.23
CA VAL A 18 12.97 -23.97 -1.55
C VAL A 18 13.77 -22.95 -2.34
N ASP A 19 13.30 -21.70 -2.41
CA ASP A 19 14.06 -20.62 -3.05
C ASP A 19 15.44 -20.43 -2.40
N PHE A 20 16.48 -20.29 -3.22
CA PHE A 20 17.86 -20.12 -2.76
C PHE A 20 18.04 -18.91 -1.83
N SER A 21 17.36 -17.80 -2.12
CA SER A 21 17.43 -16.57 -1.32
C SER A 21 16.77 -16.77 0.04
N LEU A 22 15.68 -17.54 0.07
CA LEU A 22 14.99 -17.91 1.30
C LEU A 22 15.90 -18.78 2.17
N LEU A 23 16.48 -19.85 1.60
CA LEU A 23 17.38 -20.76 2.29
C LEU A 23 18.64 -20.06 2.82
N ARG A 24 19.21 -19.13 2.04
CA ARG A 24 20.34 -18.31 2.50
C ARG A 24 19.96 -17.39 3.66
N ARG A 25 18.82 -16.70 3.57
CA ARG A 25 18.29 -15.84 4.66
C ARG A 25 18.08 -16.65 5.93
N TRP A 26 17.55 -17.85 5.75
CA TRP A 26 17.28 -18.83 6.77
C TRP A 26 18.55 -19.23 7.53
N VAL A 27 19.57 -19.69 6.82
CA VAL A 27 20.86 -20.06 7.41
C VAL A 27 21.53 -18.88 8.11
N SER A 28 21.50 -17.69 7.51
CA SER A 28 22.06 -16.47 8.14
C SER A 28 21.33 -16.08 9.43
N SER A 29 20.01 -16.26 9.50
CA SER A 29 19.25 -16.00 10.72
C SER A 29 19.58 -17.03 11.79
N PHE A 30 19.71 -18.29 11.41
CA PHE A 30 20.03 -19.38 12.31
C PHE A 30 21.43 -19.24 12.92
N GLN A 31 22.44 -18.90 12.13
CA GLN A 31 23.80 -18.66 12.62
C GLN A 31 23.89 -17.52 13.65
N LYS A 32 23.04 -16.50 13.53
CA LYS A 32 23.09 -15.33 14.42
C LYS A 32 22.29 -15.49 15.71
N HIS A 33 21.17 -16.23 15.65
CA HIS A 33 20.20 -16.28 16.75
C HIS A 33 19.97 -17.67 17.33
N GLY A 34 20.53 -18.72 16.72
CA GLY A 34 20.29 -20.11 17.11
C GLY A 34 18.85 -20.60 16.87
N GLN A 35 17.94 -19.73 16.42
CA GLN A 35 16.54 -20.07 16.20
C GLN A 35 15.96 -19.39 14.96
N PHE A 36 15.09 -20.13 14.27
CA PHE A 36 14.22 -19.62 13.21
C PHE A 36 13.08 -18.80 13.79
N SER A 37 13.32 -17.52 14.05
CA SER A 37 12.23 -16.58 14.32
C SER A 37 11.58 -16.15 13.01
N LEU A 38 10.75 -17.02 12.42
CA LEU A 38 9.76 -16.59 11.43
C LEU A 38 8.69 -15.78 12.18
N ARG A 39 8.98 -14.50 12.45
CA ARG A 39 8.01 -13.59 13.07
C ARG A 39 6.74 -13.60 12.22
N LYS A 40 5.61 -13.96 12.85
CA LYS A 40 4.31 -14.06 12.17
C LYS A 40 4.00 -12.78 11.39
N PRO A 41 3.61 -12.86 10.12
CA PRO A 41 3.22 -11.69 9.35
C PRO A 41 2.06 -10.98 10.04
N GLY A 42 2.17 -9.65 10.21
CA GLY A 42 1.12 -8.81 10.82
C GLY A 42 1.37 -8.35 12.25
N GLN A 43 2.45 -8.79 12.92
CA GLN A 43 2.85 -8.22 14.21
C GLN A 43 3.24 -6.74 14.06
N ARG A 44 2.54 -5.87 14.80
CA ARG A 44 2.83 -4.44 14.86
C ARG A 44 3.98 -4.19 15.83
N TYR A 45 4.96 -3.42 15.39
CA TYR A 45 6.05 -2.95 16.24
C TYR A 45 5.63 -1.70 17.01
N SER A 46 5.90 -1.66 18.31
CA SER A 46 5.68 -0.47 19.14
C SER A 46 6.55 0.69 18.67
N ALA A 47 6.09 1.93 18.91
CA ALA A 47 6.85 3.13 18.53
C ALA A 47 8.21 3.19 19.23
N THR A 48 8.27 2.78 20.50
CA THR A 48 9.50 2.70 21.30
C THR A 48 10.51 1.71 20.71
N TYR A 49 10.05 0.52 20.31
CA TYR A 49 10.92 -0.47 19.67
C TYR A 49 11.48 0.02 18.34
N LYS A 50 10.63 0.64 17.49
CA LYS A 50 11.08 1.20 16.21
C LYS A 50 12.17 2.25 16.41
N ARG A 51 12.01 3.13 17.41
CA ARG A 51 13.00 4.16 17.74
C ARG A 51 14.32 3.53 18.19
N LEU A 52 14.28 2.56 19.09
CA LEU A 52 15.46 1.82 19.55
C LEU A 52 16.23 1.19 18.39
N VAL A 53 15.53 0.53 17.46
CA VAL A 53 16.18 -0.07 16.28
C VAL A 53 16.87 0.98 15.41
N LEU A 54 16.24 2.15 15.21
CA LEU A 54 16.81 3.24 14.40
C LEU A 54 18.00 3.91 15.10
N GLU A 55 17.92 4.16 16.41
CA GLU A 55 19.01 4.71 17.20
C GLU A 55 20.22 3.77 17.19
N TYR A 56 20.01 2.47 17.39
CA TYR A 56 21.07 1.47 17.31
C TYR A 56 21.72 1.44 15.91
N MET A 57 20.90 1.46 14.86
CA MET A 57 21.39 1.51 13.48
C MET A 57 22.28 2.73 13.24
N HIS A 58 21.85 3.91 13.71
CA HIS A 58 22.61 5.14 13.52
C HIS A 58 23.90 5.16 14.34
N LYS A 59 23.83 4.74 15.62
CA LYS A 59 24.97 4.66 16.53
C LYS A 59 26.08 3.73 16.01
N HIS A 60 25.71 2.60 15.44
CA HIS A 60 26.64 1.58 14.94
C HIS A 60 26.89 1.65 13.43
N GLN A 61 26.34 2.66 12.73
CA GLN A 61 26.45 2.85 11.28
C GLN A 61 26.16 1.59 10.46
N LEU A 62 25.16 0.81 10.89
CA LEU A 62 24.83 -0.48 10.29
C LEU A 62 23.92 -0.30 9.06
N SER A 63 24.14 -1.13 8.05
CA SER A 63 23.21 -1.22 6.92
C SER A 63 21.86 -1.79 7.34
N LEU A 64 20.79 -1.47 6.59
CA LEU A 64 19.44 -1.99 6.84
C LEU A 64 19.39 -3.52 6.99
N ARG A 65 20.20 -4.23 6.20
CA ARG A 65 20.27 -5.70 6.24
C ARG A 65 20.99 -6.20 7.50
N GLN A 66 22.07 -5.53 7.91
CA GLN A 66 22.78 -5.89 9.15
C GLN A 66 21.91 -5.62 10.38
N THR A 67 21.23 -4.47 10.44
CA THR A 67 20.29 -4.12 11.50
C THR A 67 19.14 -5.11 11.55
N ALA A 68 18.55 -5.45 10.40
CA ALA A 68 17.48 -6.46 10.35
C ALA A 68 17.97 -7.82 10.86
N ALA A 69 19.17 -8.22 10.47
CA ALA A 69 19.77 -9.45 10.94
C ALA A 69 20.09 -9.40 12.45
N HIS A 70 20.45 -8.25 13.02
CA HIS A 70 20.71 -8.10 14.47
C HIS A 70 19.42 -8.22 15.29
N PHE A 71 18.33 -7.60 14.83
CA PHE A 71 17.05 -7.59 15.55
C PHE A 71 16.09 -8.73 15.16
N GLY A 72 16.51 -9.67 14.30
CA GLY A 72 15.67 -10.77 13.83
C GLY A 72 14.48 -10.30 12.98
N LEU A 73 14.63 -9.20 12.24
CA LEU A 73 13.61 -8.66 11.36
C LEU A 73 13.66 -9.36 10.00
N GLY A 74 12.53 -9.96 9.59
CA GLY A 74 12.46 -10.72 8.35
C GLY A 74 12.64 -9.90 7.07
N GLN A 75 12.34 -8.60 7.10
CA GLN A 75 12.41 -7.70 5.95
C GLN A 75 13.21 -6.44 6.31
N SER A 76 14.35 -6.22 5.65
CA SER A 76 15.19 -5.03 5.87
C SER A 76 14.55 -3.73 5.36
N SER A 77 13.64 -3.83 4.39
CA SER A 77 12.87 -2.69 3.87
C SER A 77 12.01 -2.03 4.95
N GLN A 78 11.53 -2.80 5.93
CA GLN A 78 10.72 -2.31 7.04
C GLN A 78 11.45 -1.23 7.86
N ILE A 79 12.76 -1.40 8.05
CA ILE A 79 13.60 -0.44 8.77
C ILE A 79 13.73 0.86 7.99
N GLY A 80 13.88 0.77 6.66
CA GLY A 80 13.91 1.96 5.78
C GLY A 80 12.60 2.75 5.82
N ILE A 81 11.45 2.06 5.92
CA ILE A 81 10.14 2.70 6.11
C ILE A 81 10.09 3.43 7.45
N TRP A 82 10.58 2.81 8.54
CA TRP A 82 10.63 3.46 9.85
C TRP A 82 11.56 4.68 9.86
N ALA A 83 12.74 4.56 9.26
CA ALA A 83 13.70 5.65 9.16
C ALA A 83 13.08 6.85 8.43
N ARG A 84 12.43 6.60 7.29
CA ARG A 84 11.71 7.66 6.55
C ARG A 84 10.64 8.31 7.41
N GLN A 85 9.80 7.51 8.08
CA GLN A 85 8.75 8.03 8.97
C GLN A 85 9.32 8.87 10.13
N TYR A 86 10.48 8.49 10.67
CA TYR A 86 11.10 9.16 11.80
C TYR A 86 11.80 10.47 11.40
N TYR A 87 12.62 10.44 10.35
CA TYR A 87 13.42 11.59 9.93
C TYR A 87 12.66 12.59 9.05
N SER A 88 11.53 12.21 8.46
CA SER A 88 10.75 13.13 7.61
C SER A 88 10.07 14.27 8.38
N GLY A 89 10.13 14.31 9.72
CA GLY A 89 9.50 15.34 10.57
C GLY A 89 7.97 15.39 10.48
N SER A 90 7.36 14.66 9.55
CA SER A 90 5.92 14.57 9.38
C SER A 90 5.33 13.71 10.49
N PRO A 91 4.35 14.22 11.27
CA PRO A 91 3.65 13.42 12.26
C PRO A 91 3.07 12.23 11.52
N ALA A 92 3.62 11.03 11.81
CA ALA A 92 3.38 9.77 11.10
C ALA A 92 2.06 9.80 10.34
N SER A 93 2.09 10.30 9.09
CA SER A 93 0.85 10.41 8.33
C SER A 93 0.36 8.98 8.25
N PRO A 94 -0.81 8.66 8.83
CA PRO A 94 -1.19 7.30 9.15
C PRO A 94 -1.01 6.53 7.86
N ALA A 95 -0.03 5.61 7.86
CA ALA A 95 0.42 4.89 6.65
C ALA A 95 -0.84 4.57 5.87
N PRO A 96 -0.99 5.08 4.62
CA PRO A 96 -2.28 5.21 3.96
C PRO A 96 -3.01 3.92 4.22
N LYS A 97 -4.05 3.99 5.10
CA LYS A 97 -4.78 2.80 5.56
C LYS A 97 -4.95 2.01 4.30
N ARG A 98 -4.36 0.80 4.22
CA ARG A 98 -4.52 -0.09 3.07
C ARG A 98 -5.96 0.08 2.70
N ARG A 99 -6.24 0.79 1.61
CA ARG A 99 -7.62 1.06 1.23
C ARG A 99 -8.13 -0.36 1.13
N LYS A 100 -9.04 -0.77 2.03
CA LYS A 100 -9.90 -1.90 1.70
C LYS A 100 -10.31 -1.57 0.28
N PRO A 101 -10.11 -2.44 -0.72
CA PRO A 101 -10.64 -2.13 -2.04
C PRO A 101 -12.03 -1.65 -1.74
N ALA A 102 -12.30 -0.38 -2.08
CA ALA A 102 -13.62 0.17 -1.84
C ALA A 102 -14.52 -0.92 -2.42
N ALA A 103 -15.49 -1.40 -1.63
CA ALA A 103 -16.51 -2.21 -2.22
C ALA A 103 -17.06 -1.30 -3.32
N MET A 104 -16.54 -1.49 -4.54
CA MET A 104 -17.09 -0.86 -5.71
C MET A 104 -18.51 -1.34 -5.60
N SER A 105 -19.44 -0.41 -5.41
CA SER A 105 -20.83 -0.71 -5.70
C SER A 105 -20.76 -1.47 -7.01
N LYS A 106 -21.20 -2.74 -6.98
CA LYS A 106 -21.17 -3.61 -8.15
C LYS A 106 -21.58 -2.70 -9.30
N LYS A 107 -20.67 -2.49 -10.26
CA LYS A 107 -20.93 -1.69 -11.45
C LYS A 107 -22.38 -2.00 -11.79
N PRO A 108 -23.31 -1.02 -11.76
CA PRO A 108 -24.68 -1.33 -12.10
C PRO A 108 -24.57 -2.09 -13.40
N TYR A 109 -25.04 -3.33 -13.40
CA TYR A 109 -25.16 -4.10 -14.63
C TYR A 109 -25.67 -3.12 -15.67
N PRO A 110 -25.09 -3.08 -16.89
CA PRO A 110 -25.53 -2.12 -17.89
C PRO A 110 -27.05 -2.20 -17.92
N ILE A 111 -27.68 -1.15 -17.41
CA ILE A 111 -29.12 -1.04 -17.36
C ILE A 111 -29.43 -1.11 -18.83
N LYS A 112 -30.03 -2.22 -19.26
CA LYS A 112 -30.58 -2.33 -20.61
C LYS A 112 -31.32 -1.02 -20.81
N PRO A 113 -31.04 -0.25 -21.87
CA PRO A 113 -31.76 0.99 -22.09
C PRO A 113 -33.24 0.61 -22.09
N THR A 114 -33.92 0.93 -21.00
CA THR A 114 -35.37 0.94 -20.97
C THR A 114 -35.69 2.17 -21.76
N THR A 115 -35.77 2.02 -23.08
CA THR A 115 -36.79 2.69 -23.87
C THR A 115 -38.13 2.27 -23.25
N SER A 116 -38.48 2.83 -22.09
CA SER A 116 -39.88 3.06 -21.80
C SER A 116 -40.17 4.30 -22.61
N ASP A 117 -40.88 4.11 -23.72
CA ASP A 117 -41.47 5.24 -24.44
C ASP A 117 -42.12 6.19 -23.43
N ASP A 118 -41.95 7.50 -23.63
CA ASP A 118 -42.52 8.54 -22.75
C ASP A 118 -44.06 8.50 -22.67
N THR A 119 -44.70 7.55 -23.37
CA THR A 119 -46.13 7.28 -23.40
C THR A 119 -46.69 6.73 -22.09
N ASP A 120 -45.86 6.05 -21.28
CA ASP A 120 -46.32 5.40 -20.04
C ASP A 120 -46.05 6.23 -18.78
N LYS A 121 -45.41 7.40 -18.91
CA LYS A 121 -45.10 8.29 -17.78
C LYS A 121 -46.28 9.21 -17.50
N SER A 122 -46.68 9.30 -16.24
CA SER A 122 -47.68 10.28 -15.81
C SER A 122 -47.15 11.71 -16.01
N ARG A 123 -48.04 12.67 -16.33
CA ARG A 123 -47.70 14.09 -16.53
C ARG A 123 -46.84 14.66 -15.39
N ASP A 124 -47.13 14.28 -14.16
CA ASP A 124 -46.40 14.75 -12.98
C ASP A 124 -44.96 14.19 -12.92
N GLN A 125 -44.74 12.96 -13.39
CA GLN A 125 -43.41 12.36 -13.47
C GLN A 125 -42.56 13.07 -14.52
N LEU A 126 -43.15 13.43 -15.67
CA LEU A 126 -42.48 14.20 -16.72
C LEU A 126 -42.07 15.60 -16.25
N LEU A 127 -42.92 16.26 -15.45
CA LEU A 127 -42.61 17.56 -14.86
C LEU A 127 -41.46 17.46 -13.85
N ALA A 128 -41.51 16.46 -12.96
CA ALA A 128 -40.44 16.23 -11.99
C ALA A 128 -39.09 15.92 -12.67
N GLU A 129 -39.11 15.12 -13.74
CA GLU A 129 -37.92 14.81 -14.54
C GLU A 129 -37.37 16.07 -15.22
N LEU A 130 -38.22 16.92 -15.79
CA LEU A 130 -37.81 18.19 -16.37
C LEU A 130 -37.21 19.17 -15.35
N GLU A 131 -37.82 19.28 -14.17
CA GLU A 131 -37.29 20.12 -13.10
C GLU A 131 -35.92 19.62 -12.63
N TRP A 132 -35.79 18.32 -12.43
CA TRP A 132 -34.53 17.68 -12.07
C TRP A 132 -33.45 17.94 -13.13
N LEU A 133 -33.77 17.74 -14.42
CA LEU A 133 -32.86 18.01 -15.53
C LEU A 133 -32.47 19.50 -15.64
N ARG A 134 -33.39 20.41 -15.35
CA ARG A 134 -33.09 21.86 -15.33
C ARG A 134 -32.14 22.21 -14.19
N MET A 135 -32.35 21.64 -13.01
CA MET A 135 -31.48 21.83 -11.85
C MET A 135 -30.07 21.28 -12.10
N GLU A 136 -29.96 20.06 -12.65
CA GLU A 136 -28.68 19.45 -13.00
C GLU A 136 -27.92 20.31 -14.03
N ASN A 137 -28.60 20.75 -15.09
CA ASN A 137 -28.00 21.62 -16.10
C ASN A 137 -27.55 22.98 -15.53
N ALA A 138 -28.34 23.57 -14.62
CA ALA A 138 -27.95 24.82 -13.96
C ALA A 138 -26.70 24.64 -13.08
N TYR A 139 -26.62 23.52 -12.37
CA TYR A 139 -25.45 23.17 -11.57
C TYR A 139 -24.20 22.97 -12.42
N LEU A 140 -24.30 22.22 -13.52
CA LEU A 140 -23.21 22.00 -14.45
C LEU A 140 -22.69 23.31 -15.07
N LYS A 141 -23.60 24.21 -15.50
CA LYS A 141 -23.22 25.54 -16.00
C LYS A 141 -22.48 26.37 -14.96
N LYS A 142 -22.93 26.32 -13.69
CA LYS A 142 -22.24 27.02 -12.59
C LYS A 142 -20.84 26.45 -12.35
N LEU A 143 -20.67 25.13 -12.42
CA LEU A 143 -19.35 24.49 -12.33
C LEU A 143 -18.43 24.88 -13.48
N GLU A 144 -18.95 24.94 -14.71
CA GLU A 144 -18.18 25.38 -15.86
C GLU A 144 -17.71 26.83 -15.73
N GLU A 145 -18.59 27.72 -15.25
CA GLU A 145 -18.25 29.12 -15.03
C GLU A 145 -17.16 29.26 -13.95
N LEU A 146 -17.25 28.53 -12.84
CA LEU A 146 -16.21 28.51 -11.81
C LEU A 146 -14.86 28.03 -12.35
N LYS A 147 -14.85 26.94 -13.12
CA LYS A 147 -13.62 26.43 -13.78
C LYS A 147 -13.05 27.45 -14.76
N LYS A 148 -13.90 28.16 -15.50
CA LYS A 148 -13.48 29.22 -16.43
C LYS A 148 -12.90 30.42 -15.68
N GLN A 149 -13.47 30.79 -14.55
CA GLN A 149 -12.92 31.82 -13.67
C GLN A 149 -11.56 31.41 -13.10
N GLU A 150 -11.41 30.19 -12.58
CA GLU A 150 -10.12 29.66 -12.11
C GLU A 150 -9.04 29.70 -13.19
N ARG A 151 -9.39 29.38 -14.45
CA ARG A 151 -8.46 29.45 -15.59
C ARG A 151 -8.10 30.88 -16.00
N ARG A 152 -8.96 31.86 -15.73
CA ARG A 152 -8.76 33.28 -16.04
C ARG A 152 -8.00 34.03 -14.93
N GLN A 153 -8.03 33.52 -13.70
CA GLN A 153 -7.19 34.06 -12.63
C GLN A 153 -5.73 33.70 -12.91
N PRO A 154 -4.83 34.69 -13.10
CA PRO A 154 -3.41 34.39 -13.18
C PRO A 154 -2.96 33.77 -11.86
N LYS A 155 -2.13 32.73 -11.93
CA LYS A 155 -1.42 32.20 -10.75
C LYS A 155 -0.67 33.39 -10.14
N LYS A 156 -1.05 33.81 -8.93
CA LYS A 156 -0.30 34.84 -8.20
C LYS A 156 1.16 34.36 -8.07
N PRO A 157 2.14 35.23 -8.39
CA PRO A 157 3.56 34.93 -8.21
C PRO A 157 3.91 34.70 -6.73
#